data_AF-A0A3P6EG99-F1
#
_entry.id   AF-A0A3P6EG99-F1
#
_cell.length_a   1.000
_cell.length_b   1.000
_cell.length_c   1.000
_cell.angle_alpha   90.00
_cell.angle_beta   90.00
_cell.angle_gamma   90.00
#
_symmetry.space_group_name_H-M   'P 1'
#
loop_
_entity.id
_entity.type
_entity.pdbx_description
1 polymer ?
#
loop_
_entity_poly.entity_id
_entity_poly.type
_entity_poly.pdbx_seq_one_letter_code
_entity_poly.pdbx_strand_id
1 'polypeptide(L)'
;MVSPSELATFVVDGVMAAKIPRRKKKMMFEELKDVSETGGTVEETLNAYGRPEISVQIFEWMEKKKMKFTPSQLATFVDFIDRVHSIRAALNYFESVDPDFDNMDYKAKNWPAYDFLARSMSKNWNKHLLLILNCCIFYLSNLLPMYLYYTSRFS
;
A
#
# COMPACT_ATOMS: atom_id res chain seq x y z
N MET A 1 8.66 26.43 37.90
CA MET A 1 7.39 25.74 37.59
C MET A 1 6.91 26.25 36.26
N VAL A 2 7.03 25.42 35.22
CA VAL A 2 6.74 25.76 33.82
C VAL A 2 5.25 25.48 33.56
N SER A 3 4.57 26.38 32.87
CA SER A 3 3.14 26.32 32.56
C SER A 3 2.81 25.10 31.68
N PRO A 4 1.68 24.39 31.89
CA PRO A 4 1.20 23.30 31.02
C PRO A 4 1.05 23.69 29.53
N SER A 5 1.02 24.99 29.21
CA SER A 5 0.93 25.49 27.84
C SER A 5 2.24 25.41 27.05
N GLU A 6 3.40 25.23 27.70
CA GLU A 6 4.71 25.17 27.01
C GLU A 6 5.15 23.74 26.66
N LEU A 7 4.53 22.72 27.28
CA LEU A 7 4.76 21.29 26.98
C LEU A 7 4.02 20.80 25.72
N ALA A 8 3.04 21.57 25.23
CA ALA A 8 2.32 21.27 23.99
C ALA A 8 3.14 21.56 22.72
N THR A 9 4.25 22.28 22.86
CA THR A 9 5.07 22.75 21.74
C THR A 9 6.20 21.80 21.33
N PHE A 10 6.41 20.67 22.01
CA PHE A 10 7.63 19.86 21.82
C PHE A 10 7.44 18.33 21.65
N VAL A 11 6.20 17.80 21.67
CA VAL A 11 6.00 16.32 21.67
C VAL A 11 5.14 15.80 20.52
N VAL A 12 4.90 16.58 19.46
CA VAL A 12 4.32 16.01 18.22
C VAL A 12 5.24 16.22 17.01
N ASP A 13 6.54 16.01 17.24
CA ASP A 13 7.59 15.87 16.22
C ASP A 13 7.87 14.39 15.86
N GLY A 14 6.85 13.54 15.93
CA GLY A 14 6.95 12.12 15.58
C GLY A 14 5.91 11.74 14.54
N VAL A 15 6.36 11.44 13.31
CA VAL A 15 5.57 11.05 12.12
C VAL A 15 5.05 12.23 11.28
N MET A 16 5.99 13.03 10.79
CA MET A 16 5.77 13.86 9.60
C MET A 16 5.79 12.97 8.34
N ALA A 17 4.66 12.33 8.04
CA ALA A 17 4.31 12.11 6.65
C ALA A 17 4.13 13.50 6.03
N ALA A 18 5.20 14.02 5.41
CA ALA A 18 5.29 15.40 4.95
C ALA A 18 4.09 15.76 4.06
N LYS A 19 3.09 16.45 4.63
CA LYS A 19 1.94 16.96 3.89
C LYS A 19 2.46 18.01 2.92
N ILE A 20 2.31 17.73 1.63
CA ILE A 20 2.72 18.64 0.57
C ILE A 20 1.93 19.96 0.70
N PRO A 21 2.60 21.12 0.65
CA PRO A 21 1.92 22.41 0.71
C PRO A 21 0.83 22.50 -0.36
N ARG A 22 -0.37 22.97 0.02
CA ARG A 22 -1.54 23.08 -0.88
C ARG A 22 -1.25 23.72 -2.25
N ARG A 23 -0.33 24.70 -2.31
CA ARG A 23 0.12 25.32 -3.56
C ARG A 23 0.86 24.35 -4.48
N LYS A 24 1.75 23.52 -3.93
CA LYS A 24 2.46 22.47 -4.70
C LYS A 24 1.50 21.40 -5.21
N LYS A 25 0.53 20.99 -4.39
CA LYS A 25 -0.53 20.07 -4.80
C LYS A 25 -1.30 20.62 -6.01
N LYS A 26 -1.68 21.91 -5.98
CA LYS A 26 -2.37 22.56 -7.10
C LYS A 26 -1.51 22.60 -8.39
N MET A 27 -0.24 23.01 -8.29
CA MET A 27 0.66 23.02 -9.47
C MET A 27 0.83 21.62 -10.09
N MET A 28 0.93 20.57 -9.27
CA MET A 28 0.99 19.19 -9.78
C MET A 28 -0.28 18.80 -10.55
N PHE A 29 -1.47 19.18 -10.07
CA PHE A 29 -2.72 18.88 -10.78
C PHE A 29 -2.85 19.65 -12.10
N GLU A 30 -2.40 20.91 -12.15
CA GLU A 30 -2.38 21.70 -13.38
C GLU A 30 -1.39 21.12 -14.40
N GLU A 31 -0.17 20.74 -13.99
CA GLU A 31 0.83 20.07 -14.86
C GLU A 31 0.28 18.74 -15.42
N LEU A 32 -0.41 17.95 -14.59
CA LEU A 32 -0.99 16.68 -15.02
C LEU A 32 -2.21 16.84 -15.92
N LYS A 33 -2.98 17.92 -15.75
CA LYS A 33 -4.08 18.26 -16.66
C LYS A 33 -3.53 18.53 -18.06
N ASP A 34 -2.47 19.32 -18.16
CA ASP A 34 -1.83 19.61 -19.45
C ASP A 34 -1.18 18.35 -20.06
N VAL A 35 -0.53 17.50 -19.26
CA VAL A 35 0.04 16.21 -19.73
C VAL A 35 -1.05 15.26 -20.25
N SER A 36 -2.22 15.22 -19.59
CA SER A 36 -3.36 14.42 -20.06
C SER A 36 -3.97 14.95 -21.37
N GLU A 37 -3.90 16.27 -21.61
CA GLU A 37 -4.36 16.92 -22.84
C GLU A 37 -3.31 16.81 -23.97
N THR A 38 -2.02 16.72 -23.62
CA THR A 38 -0.89 16.69 -24.58
C THR A 38 -0.43 15.26 -24.94
N GLY A 39 -1.00 14.23 -24.32
CA GLY A 39 -0.66 12.82 -24.58
C GLY A 39 0.70 12.38 -24.01
N GLY A 40 1.26 13.14 -23.08
CA GLY A 40 2.48 12.76 -22.37
C GLY A 40 2.23 11.61 -21.38
N THR A 41 3.23 10.77 -21.17
CA THR A 41 3.09 9.55 -20.36
C THR A 41 2.91 9.90 -18.88
N VAL A 42 1.69 9.72 -18.37
CA VAL A 42 1.32 9.87 -16.95
C VAL A 42 2.25 9.08 -16.01
N GLU A 43 2.84 7.99 -16.52
CA GLU A 43 3.82 7.14 -15.83
C GLU A 43 5.13 7.88 -15.51
N GLU A 44 5.62 8.76 -16.39
CA GLU A 44 6.89 9.50 -16.19
C GLU A 44 6.75 10.54 -15.08
N THR A 45 5.61 11.23 -15.04
CA THR A 45 5.31 12.19 -13.97
C THR A 45 5.12 11.46 -12.64
N LEU A 46 4.36 10.36 -12.60
CA LEU A 46 4.18 9.54 -11.39
C LEU A 46 5.50 8.99 -10.84
N ASN A 47 6.39 8.49 -11.71
CA ASN A 47 7.70 7.99 -11.31
C ASN A 47 8.63 9.11 -10.84
N ALA A 48 8.57 10.30 -11.46
CA ALA A 48 9.41 11.44 -11.08
C ALA A 48 9.13 11.97 -9.66
N TYR A 49 7.89 11.86 -9.17
CA TYR A 49 7.56 12.31 -7.81
C TYR A 49 7.91 11.29 -6.73
N GLY A 50 8.08 10.01 -7.07
CA GLY A 50 8.59 8.96 -6.17
C GLY A 50 7.80 8.77 -4.87
N ARG A 51 6.60 9.33 -4.76
CA ARG A 51 5.79 9.38 -3.53
C ARG A 51 4.46 8.70 -3.77
N PRO A 52 4.28 7.47 -3.26
CA PRO A 52 3.11 6.66 -3.56
C PRO A 52 1.80 7.33 -3.09
N GLU A 53 1.83 8.18 -2.06
CA GLU A 53 0.67 8.93 -1.55
C GLU A 53 0.19 10.02 -2.50
N ILE A 54 1.09 10.60 -3.29
CA ILE A 54 0.74 11.58 -4.33
C ILE A 54 0.11 10.85 -5.51
N SER A 55 0.72 9.72 -5.89
CA SER A 55 0.26 8.90 -7.00
C SER A 55 -1.20 8.46 -6.82
N VAL A 56 -1.58 8.05 -5.61
CA VAL A 56 -2.97 7.68 -5.29
C VAL A 56 -3.91 8.88 -5.41
N GLN A 57 -3.53 10.08 -4.96
CA GLN A 57 -4.39 11.27 -5.07
C GLN A 57 -4.60 11.72 -6.52
N ILE A 58 -3.58 11.58 -7.36
CA ILE A 58 -3.67 11.83 -8.80
C ILE A 58 -4.63 10.82 -9.44
N PHE A 59 -4.51 9.55 -9.03
CA PHE A 59 -5.36 8.47 -9.50
C PHE A 59 -6.83 8.68 -9.17
N GLU A 60 -7.16 8.97 -7.91
CA GLU A 60 -8.54 9.30 -7.46
C GLU A 60 -9.14 10.45 -8.29
N TRP A 61 -8.32 11.43 -8.67
CA TRP A 61 -8.75 12.53 -9.52
C TRP A 61 -9.03 12.10 -10.96
N MET A 62 -8.17 11.26 -11.56
CA MET A 62 -8.35 10.74 -12.92
C MET A 62 -9.58 9.83 -13.02
N GLU A 63 -9.83 9.00 -11.99
CA GLU A 63 -11.03 8.18 -11.88
C GLU A 63 -12.30 9.04 -11.79
N LYS A 64 -12.28 10.11 -10.98
CA LYS A 64 -13.39 11.08 -10.91
C LYS A 64 -13.67 11.74 -12.27
N LYS A 65 -12.66 11.85 -13.12
CA LYS A 65 -12.77 12.34 -14.50
C LYS A 65 -13.14 11.26 -15.52
N LYS A 66 -13.30 10.00 -15.11
CA LYS A 66 -13.60 8.83 -15.95
C LYS A 66 -12.59 8.65 -17.08
N MET A 67 -11.33 8.96 -16.83
CA MET A 67 -10.25 8.73 -17.79
C MET A 67 -10.02 7.22 -17.94
N LYS A 68 -9.75 6.78 -19.18
CA LYS A 68 -9.43 5.36 -19.46
C LYS A 68 -7.94 5.13 -19.25
N PHE A 69 -7.61 4.15 -18.42
CA PHE A 69 -6.22 3.75 -18.18
C PHE A 69 -5.76 2.70 -19.19
N THR A 70 -4.49 2.77 -19.56
CA THR A 70 -3.81 1.64 -20.20
C THR A 70 -3.55 0.54 -19.16
N PRO A 71 -3.30 -0.71 -19.60
CA PRO A 71 -2.99 -1.80 -18.66
C PRO A 71 -1.70 -1.58 -17.87
N SER A 72 -0.71 -0.93 -18.47
CA SER A 72 0.55 -0.58 -17.81
C SER A 72 0.30 0.41 -16.68
N GLN A 73 -0.51 1.44 -16.94
CA GLN A 73 -0.92 2.42 -15.94
C GLN A 73 -1.71 1.76 -14.80
N LEU A 74 -2.65 0.87 -15.13
CA LEU A 74 -3.40 0.11 -14.13
C LEU A 74 -2.46 -0.68 -13.20
N ALA A 75 -1.44 -1.35 -13.75
CA ALA A 75 -0.45 -2.08 -12.95
C ALA A 75 0.33 -1.16 -12.00
N THR A 76 0.74 0.01 -12.48
CA THR A 76 1.41 1.03 -11.66
C THR A 76 0.51 1.55 -10.53
N PHE A 77 -0.78 1.77 -10.81
CA PHE A 77 -1.71 2.24 -9.78
C PHE A 77 -1.99 1.19 -8.71
N VAL A 78 -2.17 -0.06 -9.11
CA VAL A 78 -2.36 -1.18 -8.19
C VAL A 78 -1.14 -1.33 -7.26
N ASP A 79 0.08 -1.13 -7.77
CA ASP A 79 1.31 -1.08 -6.94
C ASP A 79 1.28 0.07 -5.92
N PHE A 80 0.88 1.28 -6.34
CA PHE A 80 0.78 2.40 -5.42
C PHE A 80 -0.31 2.22 -4.34
N ILE A 81 -1.46 1.65 -4.69
CA ILE A 81 -2.54 1.37 -3.72
C ILE A 81 -2.08 0.35 -2.68
N ASP A 82 -1.38 -0.71 -3.10
CA ASP A 82 -0.82 -1.70 -2.16
C ASP A 82 0.16 -1.04 -1.18
N ARG A 83 1.03 -0.16 -1.68
CA ARG A 83 2.03 0.54 -0.85
C ARG A 83 1.43 1.55 0.14
N VAL A 84 0.37 2.27 -0.24
CA VAL A 84 -0.23 3.33 0.61
C VAL A 84 -1.29 2.78 1.56
N HIS A 85 -2.13 1.86 1.07
CA HIS A 85 -3.29 1.39 1.80
C HIS A 85 -3.10 -0.03 2.29
N SER A 86 -3.25 -1.00 1.40
CA SER A 86 -3.03 -2.42 1.66
C SER A 86 -3.23 -3.23 0.39
N ILE A 87 -2.66 -4.42 0.36
CA ILE A 87 -2.91 -5.41 -0.70
C ILE A 87 -4.41 -5.71 -0.89
N ARG A 88 -5.21 -5.66 0.18
CA ARG A 88 -6.65 -5.91 0.10
C ARG A 88 -7.39 -4.76 -0.59
N ALA A 89 -6.97 -3.52 -0.35
CA ALA A 89 -7.52 -2.37 -1.06
C ALA A 89 -7.17 -2.42 -2.56
N ALA A 90 -5.94 -2.82 -2.88
CA ALA A 90 -5.47 -2.96 -4.25
C ALA A 90 -6.23 -4.07 -5.02
N LEU A 91 -6.49 -5.21 -4.37
CA LEU A 91 -7.29 -6.30 -4.93
C LEU A 91 -8.74 -5.88 -5.17
N ASN A 92 -9.40 -5.30 -4.17
CA ASN A 92 -10.77 -4.82 -4.31
C ASN A 92 -10.91 -3.80 -5.46
N TYR A 93 -9.90 -2.94 -5.61
CA TYR A 93 -9.86 -2.00 -6.73
C TYR A 93 -9.77 -2.73 -8.07
N PHE A 94 -8.84 -3.66 -8.22
CA PHE A 94 -8.67 -4.44 -9.45
C PHE A 94 -9.96 -5.18 -9.83
N GLU A 95 -10.61 -5.85 -8.87
CA GLU A 95 -11.88 -6.55 -9.07
C GLU A 95 -13.02 -5.60 -9.48
N SER A 96 -12.98 -4.33 -9.05
CA SER A 96 -13.97 -3.33 -9.49
C SER A 96 -13.76 -2.86 -10.94
N VAL A 97 -12.51 -2.90 -11.42
CA VAL A 97 -12.14 -2.49 -12.78
C VAL A 97 -12.32 -3.62 -13.79
N ASP A 98 -12.00 -4.84 -13.38
CA ASP A 98 -12.05 -6.04 -14.21
C ASP A 98 -12.66 -7.22 -13.41
N PRO A 99 -13.99 -7.20 -13.18
CA PRO A 99 -14.66 -8.19 -12.34
C PRO A 99 -14.65 -9.61 -12.93
N ASP A 100 -14.59 -9.70 -14.26
CA ASP A 100 -14.61 -10.96 -15.01
C ASP A 100 -13.20 -11.40 -15.43
N PHE A 101 -12.17 -10.88 -14.76
CA PHE A 101 -10.77 -11.18 -15.07
C PHE A 101 -10.48 -12.69 -14.91
N ASP A 102 -10.08 -13.33 -16.01
CA ASP A 102 -9.65 -14.73 -16.00
C ASP A 102 -8.18 -14.82 -15.59
N ASN A 103 -7.94 -15.24 -14.34
CA ASN A 103 -6.60 -15.44 -13.80
C ASN A 103 -5.85 -16.65 -14.36
N MET A 104 -6.46 -17.42 -15.27
CA MET A 104 -5.81 -18.48 -16.03
C MET A 104 -5.37 -18.01 -17.42
N ASP A 105 -5.86 -16.86 -17.89
CA ASP A 105 -5.45 -16.27 -19.16
C ASP A 105 -4.23 -15.35 -18.96
N TYR A 106 -3.04 -15.92 -19.15
CA TYR A 106 -1.77 -15.18 -19.10
C TYR A 106 -1.62 -14.10 -20.21
N LYS A 107 -2.51 -14.09 -21.21
CA LYS A 107 -2.58 -13.05 -22.25
C LYS A 107 -3.63 -11.99 -21.96
N ALA A 108 -4.34 -12.10 -20.83
CA ALA A 108 -5.33 -11.12 -20.43
C ALA A 108 -4.69 -9.73 -20.40
N LYS A 109 -5.44 -8.75 -20.91
CA LYS A 109 -4.98 -7.36 -21.03
C LYS A 109 -4.42 -6.83 -19.71
N ASN A 110 -5.06 -7.15 -18.59
CA ASN A 110 -4.71 -6.66 -17.26
C ASN A 110 -3.81 -7.63 -16.46
N TRP A 111 -3.27 -8.68 -17.10
CA TRP A 111 -2.34 -9.63 -16.50
C TRP A 111 -1.17 -8.97 -15.75
N PRO A 112 -0.52 -7.89 -16.25
CA PRO A 112 0.57 -7.25 -15.52
C PRO A 112 0.17 -6.72 -14.14
N ALA A 113 -1.05 -6.20 -14.00
CA ALA A 113 -1.57 -5.71 -12.73
C ALA A 113 -1.90 -6.87 -11.77
N TYR A 114 -2.45 -7.96 -12.30
CA TYR A 114 -2.73 -9.16 -11.50
C TYR A 114 -1.45 -9.89 -11.06
N ASP A 115 -0.45 -10.03 -11.93
CA ASP A 115 0.85 -10.62 -11.59
C ASP A 115 1.52 -9.87 -10.42
N PHE A 116 1.43 -8.55 -10.42
CA PHE A 116 1.87 -7.75 -9.27
C PHE A 116 1.12 -8.13 -7.98
N LEU A 117 -0.22 -8.18 -8.01
CA LEU A 117 -1.04 -8.55 -6.86
C LEU A 117 -0.70 -9.95 -6.36
N ALA A 118 -0.60 -10.93 -7.25
CA ALA A 118 -0.26 -12.31 -6.92
C ALA A 118 1.10 -12.41 -6.22
N ARG A 119 2.11 -11.68 -6.72
CA ARG A 119 3.45 -11.63 -6.10
C ARG A 119 3.43 -10.94 -4.74
N SER A 120 2.68 -9.84 -4.60
CA SER A 120 2.60 -9.11 -3.33
C SER A 120 1.87 -9.93 -2.27
N MET A 121 0.76 -10.58 -2.62
CA MET A 121 0.06 -11.52 -1.76
C MET A 121 0.99 -12.65 -1.30
N SER A 122 1.69 -13.33 -2.22
CA SER A 122 2.64 -14.41 -1.88
C SER A 122 3.68 -13.96 -0.86
N LYS A 123 4.27 -12.77 -1.03
CA LYS A 123 5.23 -12.20 -0.07
C LYS A 123 4.59 -11.98 1.31
N ASN A 124 3.35 -11.51 1.36
CA ASN A 124 2.65 -11.25 2.62
C ASN A 124 2.32 -12.57 3.36
N TRP A 125 1.82 -13.57 2.63
CA TRP A 125 1.58 -14.92 3.17
C TRP A 125 2.84 -15.55 3.78
N ASN A 126 3.99 -15.41 3.10
CA ASN A 126 5.27 -15.91 3.63
C ASN A 126 5.69 -15.22 4.92
N LYS A 127 5.49 -13.91 5.05
CA LYS A 127 5.74 -13.17 6.30
C LYS A 127 4.86 -13.68 7.45
N HIS A 128 3.58 -13.92 7.17
CA HIS A 128 2.63 -14.41 8.16
C HIS A 128 2.97 -15.84 8.62
N LEU A 129 3.37 -16.71 7.69
CA LEU A 129 3.84 -18.07 8.01
C LEU A 129 5.08 -18.05 8.91
N LEU A 130 6.05 -17.18 8.62
CA LEU A 130 7.25 -17.01 9.44
C LEU A 130 6.93 -16.53 10.86
N LEU A 131 5.97 -15.60 11.02
CA LEU A 131 5.50 -15.14 12.33
C LEU A 131 4.86 -16.29 13.13
N ILE A 132 3.99 -17.09 12.49
CA ILE A 132 3.36 -18.24 13.14
C ILE A 132 4.43 -19.25 13.60
N LEU A 133 5.38 -19.59 12.71
CA LEU A 133 6.46 -20.52 13.04
C LEU A 133 7.31 -20.01 14.21
N ASN A 134 7.68 -18.72 14.22
CA ASN A 134 8.41 -18.12 15.33
C ASN A 134 7.62 -18.13 16.64
N CYS A 135 6.32 -17.86 16.62
CA CYS A 135 5.45 -17.96 17.79
C CYS A 135 5.35 -19.40 18.31
N CYS A 136 5.20 -20.40 17.42
CA CYS A 136 5.18 -21.81 17.79
C CYS A 136 6.51 -22.25 18.43
N ILE A 137 7.64 -21.85 17.84
CA ILE A 137 8.97 -22.13 18.40
C ILE A 137 9.09 -21.51 19.80
N PHE A 138 8.70 -20.25 19.98
CA PHE A 138 8.73 -19.58 21.27
C PHE A 138 7.86 -20.29 22.32
N TYR A 139 6.64 -20.70 21.95
CA TYR A 139 5.71 -21.38 22.85
C TYR A 139 6.22 -22.77 23.28
N LEU A 140 6.76 -23.55 22.33
CA LEU A 140 7.31 -24.87 22.59
C LEU A 140 8.61 -24.82 23.41
N SER A 141 9.44 -23.78 23.23
CA SER A 141 10.72 -23.65 23.91
C SER A 141 10.64 -23.01 25.30
N ASN A 142 9.64 -22.16 25.58
CA ASN A 142 9.60 -21.40 26.84
C ASN A 142 8.36 -21.67 27.71
N LEU A 143 7.19 -21.85 27.11
CA LEU A 143 5.92 -21.99 27.85
C LEU A 143 5.59 -23.45 28.17
N LEU A 144 5.83 -24.36 27.22
CA LEU A 144 5.59 -25.79 27.41
C LEU A 144 6.43 -26.42 28.54
N PRO A 145 7.75 -26.13 28.66
CA PRO A 145 8.57 -26.69 29.73
C PRO A 145 8.18 -26.16 31.11
N MET A 146 7.78 -24.88 31.21
CA MET A 146 7.32 -24.29 32.47
C MET A 146 5.99 -24.90 32.91
N TYR A 147 5.06 -25.15 31.97
CA TYR A 147 3.76 -25.78 32.26
C TYR A 147 3.91 -27.25 32.69
N LEU A 148 4.79 -28.02 32.03
CA LEU A 148 5.12 -29.39 32.41
C LEU A 148 5.85 -29.48 33.75
N TYR A 149 6.73 -28.51 34.05
CA TYR A 149 7.39 -28.41 35.35
C TYR A 149 6.40 -28.11 36.49
N TYR A 150 5.43 -27.24 36.24
CA TYR A 150 4.44 -26.87 37.25
C TYR A 150 3.49 -28.02 37.60
N THR A 151 3.09 -28.82 36.61
CA THR A 151 2.17 -29.95 36.79
C THR A 151 2.83 -31.17 37.44
N SER A 152 4.13 -31.38 37.20
CA SER A 152 4.91 -32.48 37.81
C SER A 152 5.31 -32.22 39.26
N ARG A 153 5.30 -30.96 39.74
CA ARG A 153 5.67 -30.62 41.13
C ARG A 153 4.49 -30.68 42.11
N PHE A 154 3.25 -30.77 41.62
CA PHE A 154 2.01 -30.79 42.41
C PHE A 154 1.13 -32.03 42.16
N SER A 155 1.66 -33.06 41.49
CA SER A 155 1.14 -34.44 41.56
C SER A 155 1.97 -35.27 42.52
#